data_AF-A0A9E1W6C2-F1
#
_entry.id   AF-A0A9E1W6C2-F1
#
_cell.length_a   1.000
_cell.length_b   1.000
_cell.length_c   1.000
_cell.angle_alpha   90.00
_cell.angle_beta   90.00
_cell.angle_gamma   90.00
#
_symmetry.space_group_name_H-M   'P 1'
#
loop_
_entity.id
_entity.type
_entity.pdbx_description
1 polymer ?
#
loop_
_entity_poly.entity_id
_entity_poly.type
_entity_poly.pdbx_seq_one_letter_code
_entity_poly.pdbx_strand_id
1 'polypeptide(L)'
;MVALRTEITEIVTGLAMLGFRDLDEALRVRPMSVVNLETEHYERLTDARASGSHDREFETAWENGHIFARADDGLRGRPPWSVEWKGPHKPPGYEQVPADLRIDHVYLVSCKYGSSILHNVSPSHLFDRALAEKRVERGSDWFVSTAPHAYQELYTACLVDTGLDRDYRALPALAADLETSDRKRLKAALPKRGRLPDKSQQLYEEFSMAVATASADRWRSSLRTAREREAML
;
A
#
# COMPACT_ATOMS: atom_id res chain seq x y z
N MET A 1 1.10 -14.65 -2.41
CA MET A 1 2.31 -14.38 -3.21
C MET A 1 2.52 -12.87 -3.22
N VAL A 2 3.66 -12.39 -2.71
CA VAL A 2 4.02 -10.97 -2.81
C VAL A 2 4.24 -10.65 -4.29
N ALA A 3 3.92 -9.42 -4.71
CA ALA A 3 4.26 -9.01 -6.07
C ALA A 3 5.79 -8.93 -6.19
N LEU A 4 6.38 -9.54 -7.22
CA LEU A 4 7.84 -9.54 -7.46
C LEU A 4 8.48 -8.15 -7.27
N ARG A 5 7.80 -7.10 -7.74
CA ARG A 5 8.25 -5.72 -7.56
C ARG A 5 8.45 -5.33 -6.08
N THR A 6 7.58 -5.76 -5.19
CA THR A 6 7.69 -5.51 -3.75
C THR A 6 8.91 -6.21 -3.15
N GLU A 7 9.15 -7.46 -3.54
CA GLU A 7 10.35 -8.20 -3.11
C GLU A 7 11.63 -7.52 -3.57
N ILE A 8 11.67 -7.10 -4.84
CA ILE A 8 12.77 -6.30 -5.38
C ILE A 8 12.98 -5.08 -4.50
N THR A 9 11.94 -4.26 -4.31
CA THR A 9 12.10 -3.00 -3.59
C THR A 9 12.50 -3.17 -2.13
N GLU A 10 12.07 -4.22 -1.45
CA GLU A 10 12.35 -4.41 -0.03
C GLU A 10 13.70 -5.09 0.20
N ILE A 11 13.93 -6.23 -0.46
CA ILE A 11 15.13 -7.05 -0.24
C ILE A 11 16.38 -6.36 -0.76
N VAL A 12 16.31 -5.77 -1.95
CA VAL A 12 17.47 -5.08 -2.58
C VAL A 12 17.89 -3.88 -1.75
N THR A 13 16.94 -3.16 -1.16
CA THR A 13 17.22 -2.06 -0.21
C THR A 13 18.02 -2.57 0.99
N GLY A 14 17.63 -3.70 1.56
CA GLY A 14 18.34 -4.32 2.67
C GLY A 14 19.75 -4.81 2.29
N LEU A 15 19.90 -5.44 1.12
CA LEU A 15 21.19 -5.91 0.61
C LEU A 15 22.19 -4.76 0.39
N ALA A 16 21.73 -3.64 -0.14
CA ALA A 16 22.57 -2.46 -0.38
C ALA A 16 23.14 -1.84 0.91
N MET A 17 22.54 -2.12 2.08
CA MET A 17 23.04 -1.64 3.37
C MET A 17 24.28 -2.38 3.87
N LEU A 18 24.57 -3.57 3.32
CA LEU A 18 25.67 -4.43 3.77
C LEU A 18 27.03 -4.04 3.21
N GLY A 19 27.09 -3.05 2.31
CA GLY A 19 28.36 -2.53 1.78
C GLY A 19 28.99 -3.37 0.67
N PHE A 20 28.23 -4.26 0.03
CA PHE A 20 28.65 -4.92 -1.22
C PHE A 20 28.93 -3.89 -2.32
N ARG A 21 29.79 -4.26 -3.28
CA ARG A 21 30.17 -3.38 -4.39
C ARG A 21 29.01 -3.13 -5.33
N ASP A 22 28.27 -4.19 -5.63
CA ASP A 22 27.15 -4.19 -6.55
C ASP A 22 26.13 -5.27 -6.17
N LEU A 23 24.95 -5.15 -6.77
CA LEU A 23 23.84 -6.06 -6.51
C LEU A 23 24.13 -7.50 -6.94
N ASP A 24 24.88 -7.69 -8.03
CA ASP A 24 25.15 -9.02 -8.57
C ASP A 24 26.10 -9.80 -7.65
N GLU A 25 27.01 -9.12 -6.95
CA GLU A 25 27.78 -9.69 -5.84
C GLU A 25 26.86 -10.09 -4.67
N ALA A 26 25.99 -9.18 -4.22
CA ALA A 26 25.12 -9.43 -3.07
C ALA A 26 24.16 -10.62 -3.30
N LEU A 27 23.54 -10.72 -4.48
CA LEU A 27 22.64 -11.83 -4.84
C LEU A 27 23.36 -13.18 -4.93
N ARG A 28 24.65 -13.17 -5.31
CA ARG A 28 25.48 -14.37 -5.39
C ARG A 28 25.93 -14.85 -4.02
N VAL A 29 26.30 -13.91 -3.14
CA VAL A 29 26.79 -14.21 -1.78
C VAL A 29 25.67 -14.74 -0.89
N ARG A 30 24.43 -14.23 -1.05
CA ARG A 30 23.26 -14.60 -0.23
C ARG A 30 23.57 -14.48 1.27
N PRO A 31 23.87 -13.26 1.76
CA PRO A 31 24.44 -13.05 3.07
C PRO A 31 23.51 -13.54 4.20
N MET A 32 24.09 -14.29 5.15
CA MET A 32 23.39 -14.81 6.32
C MET A 32 22.89 -13.72 7.28
N SER A 33 23.39 -12.49 7.16
CA SER A 33 22.90 -11.33 7.91
C SER A 33 21.52 -10.88 7.46
N VAL A 34 21.06 -11.27 6.26
CA VAL A 34 19.68 -11.02 5.82
C VAL A 34 18.82 -12.21 6.20
N VAL A 35 17.94 -12.01 7.17
CA VAL A 35 17.12 -13.07 7.77
C VAL A 35 15.68 -13.02 7.28
N ASN A 36 14.97 -14.13 7.45
CA ASN A 36 13.62 -14.39 6.91
C ASN A 36 13.54 -14.40 5.37
N LEU A 37 14.66 -14.67 4.70
CA LEU A 37 14.69 -14.98 3.27
C LEU A 37 14.96 -16.46 3.04
N GLU A 38 14.18 -17.03 2.14
CA GLU A 38 14.38 -18.38 1.63
C GLU A 38 15.13 -18.35 0.31
N THR A 39 15.76 -19.48 -0.05
CA THR A 39 16.47 -19.67 -1.33
C THR A 39 15.65 -19.22 -2.54
N GLU A 40 14.35 -19.52 -2.55
CA GLU A 40 13.43 -19.15 -3.64
C GLU A 40 13.39 -17.63 -3.86
N HIS A 41 13.49 -16.81 -2.80
CA HIS A 41 13.49 -15.35 -2.94
C HIS A 41 14.72 -14.87 -3.72
N TYR A 42 15.90 -15.42 -3.41
CA TYR A 42 17.13 -15.09 -4.12
C TYR A 42 17.09 -15.56 -5.59
N GLU A 43 16.51 -16.72 -5.85
CA GLU A 43 16.34 -17.25 -7.21
C GLU A 43 15.43 -16.34 -8.04
N ARG A 44 14.24 -15.98 -7.51
CA ARG A 44 13.33 -15.04 -8.19
C ARG A 44 13.97 -13.69 -8.46
N LEU A 45 14.74 -13.14 -7.51
CA LEU A 45 15.45 -11.87 -7.71
C LEU A 45 16.56 -11.99 -8.76
N THR A 46 17.29 -13.10 -8.78
CA THR A 46 18.35 -13.35 -9.76
C THR A 46 17.76 -13.47 -11.17
N ASP A 47 16.68 -14.23 -11.32
CA ASP A 47 15.98 -14.39 -12.59
C ASP A 47 15.38 -13.07 -13.09
N ALA A 48 14.77 -12.30 -12.19
CA ALA A 48 14.24 -10.97 -12.50
C ALA A 48 15.34 -10.01 -12.95
N ARG A 49 16.49 -10.01 -12.27
CA ARG A 49 17.67 -9.20 -12.61
C ARG A 49 18.24 -9.59 -13.98
N ALA A 50 18.37 -10.89 -14.26
CA ALA A 50 18.84 -11.39 -15.55
C ALA A 50 17.89 -11.05 -16.71
N SER A 51 16.58 -10.96 -16.43
CA SER A 51 15.57 -10.63 -17.45
C SER A 51 15.54 -9.15 -17.85
N GLY A 52 16.09 -8.24 -17.05
CA GLY A 52 16.03 -6.79 -17.27
C GLY A 52 14.64 -6.15 -17.14
N SER A 53 13.63 -6.88 -16.67
CA SER A 53 12.23 -6.42 -16.65
C SER A 53 11.90 -5.37 -15.57
N HIS A 54 12.80 -5.16 -14.61
CA HIS A 54 12.60 -4.33 -13.42
C HIS A 54 13.83 -3.46 -13.08
N ASP A 55 14.64 -3.10 -14.07
CA ASP A 55 15.94 -2.42 -13.86
C ASP A 55 15.82 -1.16 -13.00
N ARG A 56 14.80 -0.33 -13.28
CA ARG A 56 14.54 0.89 -12.51
C ARG A 56 14.26 0.60 -11.04
N GLU A 57 13.44 -0.41 -10.74
CA GLU A 57 13.14 -0.78 -9.36
C GLU A 57 14.36 -1.34 -8.63
N PHE A 58 15.19 -2.13 -9.33
CA PHE A 58 16.47 -2.60 -8.77
C PHE A 58 17.43 -1.45 -8.46
N GLU A 59 17.66 -0.54 -9.42
CA GLU A 59 18.55 0.62 -9.26
C GLU A 59 18.07 1.52 -8.12
N THR A 60 16.80 1.90 -8.13
CA THR A 60 16.24 2.79 -7.10
C THR A 60 16.32 2.17 -5.71
N ALA A 61 16.04 0.87 -5.58
CA ALA A 61 16.13 0.18 -4.30
C ALA A 61 17.57 0.08 -3.79
N TRP A 62 18.51 -0.20 -4.70
CA TRP A 62 19.93 -0.26 -4.39
C TRP A 62 20.47 1.09 -3.91
N GLU A 63 20.17 2.16 -4.64
CA GLU A 63 20.56 3.53 -4.29
C GLU A 63 20.00 3.95 -2.92
N ASN A 64 18.72 3.69 -2.67
CA ASN A 64 18.09 4.03 -1.40
C ASN A 64 18.72 3.31 -0.20
N GLY A 65 19.04 2.02 -0.35
CA GLY A 65 19.73 1.28 0.71
C GLY A 65 21.13 1.85 0.99
N HIS A 66 21.87 2.24 -0.05
CA HIS A 66 23.17 2.92 0.13
C HIS A 66 23.04 4.30 0.79
N ILE A 67 22.02 5.08 0.43
CA ILE A 67 21.75 6.38 1.06
C ILE A 67 21.47 6.18 2.55
N PHE A 68 20.58 5.25 2.91
CA PHE A 68 20.28 4.94 4.30
C PHE A 68 21.51 4.43 5.07
N ALA A 69 22.33 3.59 4.44
CA ALA A 69 23.54 3.08 5.04
C ALA A 69 24.54 4.19 5.39
N ARG A 70 24.61 5.26 4.59
CA ARG A 70 25.58 6.36 4.78
C ARG A 70 25.01 7.55 5.53
N ALA A 71 23.69 7.69 5.63
CA ALA A 71 23.05 8.82 6.28
C ALA A 71 23.45 8.95 7.75
N ASP A 72 23.57 10.20 8.21
CA ASP A 72 23.89 10.53 9.61
C ASP A 72 22.80 10.04 10.58
N ASP A 73 21.55 10.06 10.15
CA ASP A 73 20.39 9.54 10.90
C ASP A 73 20.11 8.05 10.59
N GLY A 74 20.88 7.46 9.68
CA GLY A 74 20.82 6.05 9.31
C GLY A 74 21.95 5.26 9.96
N LEU A 75 22.67 4.45 9.19
CA LEU A 75 23.71 3.56 9.73
C LEU A 75 25.10 4.21 9.86
N ARG A 76 25.29 5.45 9.40
CA ARG A 76 26.57 6.19 9.48
C ARG A 76 27.77 5.44 8.89
N GLY A 77 27.53 4.72 7.79
CA GLY A 77 28.53 3.91 7.10
C GLY A 77 28.85 2.57 7.78
N ARG A 78 28.22 2.23 8.91
CA ARG A 78 28.40 0.95 9.58
C ARG A 78 27.60 -0.14 8.87
N PRO A 79 28.22 -1.28 8.49
CA PRO A 79 27.47 -2.45 8.05
C PRO A 79 26.57 -2.97 9.18
N PRO A 80 25.28 -3.25 8.93
CA PRO A 80 24.40 -3.80 9.94
C PRO A 80 24.78 -5.26 10.24
N TRP A 81 24.51 -5.70 11.47
CA TRP A 81 24.68 -7.11 11.88
C TRP A 81 23.53 -7.98 11.38
N SER A 82 22.31 -7.45 11.36
CA SER A 82 21.13 -8.12 10.86
C SER A 82 20.21 -7.18 10.07
N VAL A 83 19.67 -7.72 8.99
CA VAL A 83 18.63 -7.11 8.15
C VAL A 83 17.49 -8.12 8.07
N GLU A 84 16.43 -7.89 8.83
CA GLU A 84 15.26 -8.75 8.82
C GLU A 84 14.25 -8.24 7.79
N TRP A 85 13.94 -9.08 6.80
CA TRP A 85 12.81 -8.84 5.93
C TRP A 85 11.51 -9.33 6.60
N LYS A 86 10.50 -8.46 6.66
CA LYS A 86 9.21 -8.80 7.27
C LYS A 86 8.31 -9.62 6.33
N GLY A 87 8.51 -9.47 5.03
CA GLY A 87 7.74 -10.17 4.01
C GLY A 87 6.24 -9.85 4.05
N PRO A 88 5.39 -10.67 3.40
CA PRO A 88 3.94 -10.44 3.34
C PRO A 88 3.24 -10.65 4.69
N HIS A 89 3.88 -11.37 5.61
CA HIS A 89 3.25 -11.86 6.80
C HIS A 89 3.30 -10.80 7.89
N LYS A 90 2.13 -10.28 8.27
CA LYS A 90 2.00 -9.50 9.50
C LYS A 90 2.10 -10.49 10.67
N PRO A 91 3.05 -10.31 11.61
CA PRO A 91 3.10 -11.15 12.79
C PRO A 91 1.75 -11.12 13.53
N PRO A 92 1.32 -12.22 14.18
CA PRO A 92 0.19 -12.18 15.10
C PRO A 92 0.56 -11.29 16.30
N GLY A 93 0.15 -10.02 16.25
CA GLY A 93 0.51 -9.02 17.25
C GLY A 93 0.36 -7.61 16.69
N TYR A 94 0.14 -6.64 17.58
CA TYR A 94 -0.04 -5.24 17.20
C TYR A 94 1.34 -4.58 17.05
N GLU A 95 2.01 -4.80 15.92
CA GLU A 95 3.15 -3.95 15.53
C GLU A 95 2.56 -2.63 15.02
N GLN A 96 2.60 -1.59 15.86
CA GLN A 96 1.99 -0.28 15.58
C GLN A 96 2.66 0.43 14.40
N VAL A 97 3.96 0.18 14.19
CA VAL A 97 4.75 0.85 13.15
C VAL A 97 4.94 -0.12 11.98
N PRO A 98 4.29 0.11 10.83
CA PRO A 98 4.49 -0.73 9.66
C PRO A 98 5.93 -0.56 9.16
N ALA A 99 6.68 -1.67 9.13
CA ALA A 99 8.03 -1.72 8.61
C ALA A 99 8.16 -2.90 7.66
N ASP A 100 8.89 -2.69 6.57
CA ASP A 100 9.17 -3.72 5.57
C ASP A 100 10.51 -4.41 5.88
N LEU A 101 11.45 -3.66 6.49
CA LEU A 101 12.72 -4.15 7.03
C LEU A 101 12.90 -3.74 8.50
N ARG A 102 13.54 -4.62 9.29
CA ARG A 102 14.04 -4.31 10.63
C ARG A 102 15.56 -4.50 10.66
N ILE A 103 16.30 -3.44 10.95
CA ILE A 103 17.78 -3.44 10.94
C ILE A 103 18.31 -3.40 12.37
N ASP A 104 19.13 -4.38 12.75
CA ASP A 104 19.76 -4.51 14.08
C ASP A 104 18.78 -4.39 15.26
N HIS A 105 17.49 -4.67 15.05
CA HIS A 105 16.39 -4.42 15.99
C HIS A 105 16.19 -2.95 16.41
N VAL A 106 16.88 -2.01 15.78
CA VAL A 106 16.86 -0.58 16.11
C VAL A 106 16.06 0.21 15.08
N TYR A 107 16.34 -0.01 13.79
CA TYR A 107 15.69 0.75 12.73
C TYR A 107 14.51 -0.03 12.13
N LEU A 108 13.38 0.65 12.03
CA LEU A 108 12.20 0.20 11.32
C LEU A 108 12.13 0.97 10.01
N VAL A 109 12.39 0.28 8.90
CA VAL A 109 12.48 0.90 7.57
C VAL A 109 11.28 0.47 6.74
N SER A 110 10.54 1.45 6.21
CA SER A 110 9.49 1.19 5.22
C SER A 110 9.97 1.57 3.83
N CYS A 111 9.88 0.60 2.93
CA CYS A 111 10.25 0.66 1.54
C CYS A 111 9.04 1.13 0.72
N LYS A 112 8.86 2.45 0.60
CA LYS A 112 7.75 3.05 -0.17
C LYS A 112 8.26 3.71 -1.44
N TYR A 113 8.22 2.94 -2.51
CA TYR A 113 8.65 3.35 -3.84
C TYR A 113 7.42 3.82 -4.64
N GLY A 114 7.35 5.12 -4.95
CA GLY A 114 6.30 5.67 -5.82
C GLY A 114 4.96 6.00 -5.15
N SER A 115 4.94 6.16 -3.82
CA SER A 115 3.77 6.65 -3.08
C SER A 115 4.22 7.61 -1.98
N SER A 116 3.66 8.83 -1.95
CA SER A 116 3.85 9.81 -0.87
C SER A 116 2.92 9.55 0.33
N ILE A 117 2.23 8.41 0.35
CA ILE A 117 1.32 8.03 1.44
C ILE A 117 2.16 7.50 2.61
N LEU A 118 2.36 8.36 3.61
CA LEU A 118 3.11 8.04 4.83
C LEU A 118 2.28 7.21 5.84
N HIS A 119 0.94 7.34 5.81
CA HIS A 119 0.04 6.60 6.69
C HIS A 119 -0.98 5.79 5.90
N ASN A 120 -0.90 4.46 5.99
CA ASN A 120 -1.90 3.54 5.42
C ASN A 120 -2.96 3.18 6.48
N VAL A 121 -3.61 4.19 7.03
CA VAL A 121 -4.72 4.04 7.97
C VAL A 121 -6.05 4.00 7.22
N SER A 122 -7.04 3.28 7.75
CA SER A 122 -8.38 3.33 7.17
C SER A 122 -8.96 4.74 7.30
N PRO A 123 -9.81 5.19 6.36
CA PRO A 123 -10.49 6.48 6.49
C PRO A 123 -11.21 6.64 7.83
N SER A 124 -11.83 5.58 8.35
CA SER A 124 -12.46 5.59 9.68
C SER A 124 -11.50 5.87 10.84
N HIS A 125 -10.25 5.42 10.75
CA HIS A 125 -9.25 5.69 11.78
C HIS A 125 -8.78 7.15 11.75
N LEU A 126 -8.75 7.76 10.57
CA LEU A 126 -8.57 9.19 10.44
C LEU A 126 -9.85 9.92 10.89
N PHE A 127 -10.90 9.90 10.08
CA PHE A 127 -12.08 10.76 10.20
C PHE A 127 -12.84 10.58 11.52
N ASP A 128 -12.96 9.36 12.06
CA ASP A 128 -13.75 9.13 13.28
C ASP A 128 -12.90 9.17 14.56
N ARG A 129 -11.57 9.02 14.46
CA ARG A 129 -10.71 8.79 15.63
C ARG A 129 -9.50 9.71 15.73
N ALA A 130 -9.29 10.63 14.81
CA ALA A 130 -8.17 11.57 14.86
C ALA A 130 -6.81 10.85 15.04
N LEU A 131 -6.65 9.70 14.38
CA LEU A 131 -5.44 8.85 14.46
C LEU A 131 -5.12 8.28 15.85
N ALA A 132 -6.05 8.32 16.82
CA ALA A 132 -5.81 7.81 18.16
C ALA A 132 -5.40 6.32 18.17
N GLU A 133 -4.42 5.97 19.00
CA GLU A 133 -3.87 4.62 19.17
C GLU A 133 -4.80 3.67 19.95
N LYS A 134 -5.99 3.38 19.42
CA LYS A 134 -6.85 2.33 19.98
C LYS A 134 -7.16 1.28 18.93
N ARG A 135 -6.99 0.00 19.29
CA ARG A 135 -7.41 -1.16 18.49
C ARG A 135 -8.89 -1.00 18.10
N VAL A 136 -9.20 -1.23 16.82
CA VAL A 136 -10.57 -1.15 16.30
C VAL A 136 -10.90 -2.40 15.53
N GLU A 137 -12.13 -2.89 15.69
CA GLU A 137 -12.75 -3.74 14.71
C GLU A 137 -12.81 -3.01 13.36
N ARG A 138 -12.58 -3.72 12.26
CA ARG A 138 -12.78 -3.13 10.94
C ARG A 138 -14.25 -2.72 10.84
N GLY A 139 -14.50 -1.42 10.67
CA GLY A 139 -15.81 -0.91 10.34
C GLY A 139 -16.30 -1.41 8.97
N SER A 140 -17.55 -1.12 8.65
CA SER A 140 -18.12 -1.36 7.32
C SER A 140 -17.35 -0.61 6.23
N ASP A 141 -17.59 -0.98 4.97
CA ASP A 141 -17.04 -0.29 3.80
C ASP A 141 -17.27 1.23 3.92
N TRP A 142 -16.18 2.00 3.82
CA TRP A 142 -16.22 3.44 4.06
C TRP A 142 -17.20 4.15 3.13
N PHE A 143 -17.24 3.77 1.86
CA PHE A 143 -18.08 4.41 0.84
C PHE A 143 -19.55 4.06 1.03
N VAL A 144 -19.85 2.81 1.41
CA VAL A 144 -21.21 2.40 1.81
C VAL A 144 -21.66 3.20 3.04
N SER A 145 -20.76 3.47 3.98
CA SER A 145 -21.11 4.21 5.20
C SER A 145 -21.26 5.72 4.98
N THR A 146 -20.52 6.32 4.04
CA THR A 146 -20.43 7.79 3.89
C THR A 146 -21.28 8.35 2.78
N ALA A 147 -21.43 7.63 1.67
CA ALA A 147 -22.18 8.09 0.52
C ALA A 147 -22.88 6.90 -0.19
N PRO A 148 -23.77 6.15 0.51
CA PRO A 148 -24.36 4.93 -0.03
C PRO A 148 -25.11 5.14 -1.34
N HIS A 149 -25.88 6.23 -1.45
CA HIS A 149 -26.66 6.55 -2.65
C HIS A 149 -25.75 6.89 -3.84
N ALA A 150 -24.85 7.86 -3.67
CA ALA A 150 -23.94 8.25 -4.74
C ALA A 150 -22.99 7.10 -5.16
N TYR A 151 -22.57 6.26 -4.20
CA TYR A 151 -21.78 5.07 -4.50
C TYR A 151 -22.55 4.05 -5.35
N GLN A 152 -23.82 3.81 -4.99
CA GLN A 152 -24.71 2.92 -5.74
C GLN A 152 -25.00 3.46 -7.15
N GLU A 153 -25.24 4.77 -7.30
CA GLU A 153 -25.50 5.40 -8.60
C GLU A 153 -24.28 5.32 -9.53
N LEU A 154 -23.10 5.64 -9.01
CA LEU A 154 -21.84 5.47 -9.75
C LEU A 154 -21.65 4.00 -10.17
N TYR A 155 -21.87 3.07 -9.24
CA TYR A 155 -21.75 1.64 -9.53
C TYR A 155 -22.69 1.21 -10.67
N THR A 156 -23.97 1.58 -10.59
CA THR A 156 -24.94 1.28 -11.63
C THR A 156 -24.55 1.87 -12.98
N ALA A 157 -24.04 3.11 -13.02
CA ALA A 157 -23.55 3.69 -14.27
C ALA A 157 -22.34 2.94 -14.84
N CYS A 158 -21.39 2.54 -13.98
CA CYS A 158 -20.24 1.73 -14.39
C CYS A 158 -20.66 0.36 -14.94
N LEU A 159 -21.70 -0.28 -14.37
CA LEU A 159 -22.22 -1.55 -14.90
C LEU A 159 -22.79 -1.37 -16.31
N VAL A 160 -23.58 -0.32 -16.54
CA VAL A 160 -24.16 -0.02 -17.85
C VAL A 160 -23.05 0.27 -18.87
N ASP A 161 -22.07 1.08 -18.52
CA ASP A 161 -20.96 1.44 -19.41
C ASP A 161 -20.08 0.23 -19.78
N THR A 162 -19.99 -0.76 -18.89
CA THR A 162 -19.19 -1.97 -19.10
C THR A 162 -20.00 -3.16 -19.63
N GLY A 163 -21.33 -3.02 -19.76
CA GLY A 163 -22.24 -4.11 -20.11
C GLY A 163 -22.31 -5.24 -19.07
N LEU A 164 -21.86 -4.97 -17.84
CA LEU A 164 -21.87 -5.92 -16.72
C LEU A 164 -23.19 -5.89 -15.93
N ASP A 165 -24.22 -5.21 -16.45
CA ASP A 165 -25.59 -5.17 -15.95
C ASP A 165 -26.48 -6.30 -16.51
N ARG A 166 -25.98 -7.09 -17.48
CA ARG A 166 -26.82 -8.01 -18.27
C ARG A 166 -26.29 -9.44 -18.35
N ASP A 167 -27.19 -10.34 -18.69
CA ASP A 167 -26.96 -11.76 -18.96
C ASP A 167 -26.34 -12.55 -17.80
N TYR A 168 -25.86 -13.76 -18.08
CA TYR A 168 -25.15 -14.63 -17.14
C TYR A 168 -23.84 -14.04 -16.59
N ARG A 169 -23.45 -12.85 -17.07
CA ARG A 169 -22.27 -12.11 -16.62
C ARG A 169 -22.63 -10.94 -15.70
N ALA A 170 -23.91 -10.71 -15.42
CA ALA A 170 -24.36 -9.63 -14.56
C ALA A 170 -23.67 -9.68 -13.19
N LEU A 171 -23.19 -8.54 -12.74
CA LEU A 171 -22.73 -8.37 -11.36
C LEU A 171 -23.93 -8.14 -10.43
N PRO A 172 -23.76 -8.33 -9.10
CA PRO A 172 -24.83 -8.06 -8.12
C PRO A 172 -25.45 -6.66 -8.29
N ALA A 173 -26.75 -6.53 -8.03
CA ALA A 173 -27.45 -5.25 -8.20
C ALA A 173 -26.94 -4.16 -7.24
N LEU A 174 -26.52 -4.55 -6.03
CA LEU A 174 -26.02 -3.63 -5.02
C LEU A 174 -24.50 -3.63 -4.96
N ALA A 175 -23.91 -2.44 -4.88
CA ALA A 175 -22.46 -2.27 -4.74
C ALA A 175 -21.91 -2.90 -3.44
N ALA A 176 -22.74 -2.99 -2.40
CA ALA A 176 -22.39 -3.60 -1.12
C ALA A 176 -22.24 -5.12 -1.20
N ASP A 177 -22.85 -5.76 -2.19
CA ASP A 177 -22.85 -7.22 -2.37
C ASP A 177 -21.66 -7.70 -3.23
N LEU A 178 -20.80 -6.79 -3.69
CA LEU A 178 -19.64 -7.12 -4.52
C LEU A 178 -18.59 -7.94 -3.76
N GLU A 179 -18.34 -9.14 -4.26
CA GLU A 179 -17.22 -9.97 -3.81
C GLU A 179 -15.88 -9.55 -4.45
N THR A 180 -14.78 -10.16 -3.99
CA THR A 180 -13.44 -9.87 -4.52
C THR A 180 -13.31 -10.23 -6.01
N SER A 181 -13.95 -11.32 -6.44
CA SER A 181 -14.02 -11.75 -7.84
C SER A 181 -14.72 -10.71 -8.71
N ASP A 182 -15.86 -10.18 -8.26
CA ASP A 182 -16.66 -9.18 -8.97
C ASP A 182 -15.91 -7.86 -9.12
N ARG A 183 -15.26 -7.40 -8.05
CA ARG A 183 -14.43 -6.17 -8.08
C ARG A 183 -13.29 -6.29 -9.09
N LYS A 184 -12.67 -7.46 -9.21
CA LYS A 184 -11.63 -7.72 -10.23
C LYS A 184 -12.20 -7.66 -11.64
N ARG A 185 -13.38 -8.24 -11.86
CA ARG A 185 -14.07 -8.23 -13.16
C ARG A 185 -14.45 -6.81 -13.57
N LEU A 186 -15.07 -6.04 -12.68
CA LEU A 186 -15.43 -4.64 -12.93
C LEU A 186 -14.18 -3.80 -13.22
N LYS A 187 -13.13 -3.93 -12.40
CA LYS A 187 -11.85 -3.24 -12.62
C LYS A 187 -11.21 -3.58 -13.98
N ALA A 188 -11.35 -4.82 -14.44
CA ALA A 188 -10.80 -5.23 -15.73
C ALA A 188 -11.57 -4.64 -16.93
N ALA A 189 -12.88 -4.38 -16.77
CA ALA A 189 -13.73 -3.81 -17.80
C ALA A 189 -13.65 -2.28 -17.89
N LEU A 190 -13.35 -1.61 -16.77
CA LEU A 190 -13.21 -0.15 -16.73
C LEU A 190 -11.91 0.33 -17.43
N PRO A 191 -11.89 1.57 -17.96
CA PRO A 191 -10.69 2.17 -18.53
C PRO A 191 -9.51 2.12 -17.55
N LYS A 192 -8.36 1.60 -18.00
CA LYS A 192 -7.14 1.50 -17.16
C LYS A 192 -6.46 2.86 -16.95
N ARG A 193 -6.69 3.81 -17.84
CA ARG A 193 -6.14 5.18 -17.84
C ARG A 193 -7.14 6.13 -18.48
N GLY A 194 -7.13 7.39 -18.05
CA GLY A 194 -7.99 8.44 -18.59
C GLY A 194 -9.31 8.58 -17.82
N ARG A 195 -10.22 9.36 -18.39
CA ARG A 195 -11.55 9.62 -17.84
C ARG A 195 -12.48 8.42 -18.05
N LEU A 196 -13.47 8.29 -17.18
CA LEU A 196 -14.62 7.43 -17.42
C LEU A 196 -15.49 8.01 -18.56
N PRO A 197 -16.41 7.22 -19.12
CA PRO A 197 -17.46 7.75 -19.99
C PRO A 197 -18.24 8.86 -19.27
N ASP A 198 -18.77 9.83 -20.02
CA ASP A 198 -19.25 11.11 -19.48
C ASP A 198 -20.21 10.97 -18.30
N LYS A 199 -21.19 10.05 -18.38
CA LYS A 199 -22.16 9.83 -17.31
C LYS A 199 -21.50 9.27 -16.04
N SER A 200 -20.69 8.22 -16.16
CA SER A 200 -19.96 7.65 -15.03
C SER A 200 -18.91 8.62 -14.47
N GLN A 201 -18.33 9.46 -15.32
CA GLN A 201 -17.38 10.49 -14.90
C GLN A 201 -18.06 11.58 -14.06
N GLN A 202 -19.23 12.05 -14.47
CA GLN A 202 -20.01 13.01 -13.69
C GLN A 202 -20.41 12.41 -12.33
N LEU A 203 -20.95 11.19 -12.34
CA LEU A 203 -21.33 10.50 -11.09
C LEU A 203 -20.12 10.21 -10.19
N TYR A 204 -18.92 10.01 -10.77
CA TYR A 204 -17.69 9.85 -10.02
C TYR A 204 -17.29 11.15 -9.31
N GLU A 205 -17.45 12.30 -9.97
CA GLU A 205 -17.20 13.62 -9.39
C GLU A 205 -18.21 13.93 -8.25
N GLU A 206 -19.49 13.64 -8.48
CA GLU A 206 -20.55 13.79 -7.46
C GLU A 206 -20.32 12.86 -6.25
N PHE A 207 -20.01 11.59 -6.49
CA PHE A 207 -19.65 10.62 -5.46
C PHE A 207 -18.42 11.08 -4.66
N SER A 208 -17.38 11.55 -5.35
CA SER A 208 -16.16 12.04 -4.70
C SER A 208 -16.45 13.23 -3.78
N MET A 209 -17.29 14.17 -4.21
CA MET A 209 -17.71 15.31 -3.40
C MET A 209 -18.56 14.89 -2.20
N ALA A 210 -19.49 13.95 -2.39
CA ALA A 210 -20.33 13.41 -1.33
C ALA A 210 -19.50 12.73 -0.24
N VAL A 211 -18.54 11.87 -0.63
CA VAL A 211 -17.62 11.21 0.30
C VAL A 211 -16.75 12.24 1.04
N ALA A 212 -16.19 13.23 0.33
CA ALA A 212 -15.35 14.26 0.94
C ALA A 212 -16.13 15.07 1.99
N THR A 213 -17.35 15.49 1.66
CA THR A 213 -18.23 16.26 2.56
C THR A 213 -18.58 15.44 3.80
N ALA A 214 -19.09 14.22 3.62
CA ALA A 214 -19.46 13.36 4.74
C ALA A 214 -18.26 13.00 5.64
N SER A 215 -17.07 12.78 5.04
CA SER A 215 -15.84 12.50 5.79
C SER A 215 -15.39 13.72 6.60
N ALA A 216 -15.46 14.92 6.03
CA ALA A 216 -15.14 16.17 6.73
C ALA A 216 -16.10 16.44 7.90
N ASP A 217 -17.40 16.14 7.73
CA ASP A 217 -18.38 16.31 8.80
C ASP A 217 -18.17 15.30 9.94
N ARG A 218 -17.79 14.07 9.63
CA ARG A 218 -17.36 13.08 10.64
C ARG A 218 -16.16 13.55 11.44
N TRP A 219 -15.14 14.11 10.77
CA TRP A 219 -13.96 14.68 11.43
C TRP A 219 -14.30 15.86 12.34
N ARG A 220 -15.11 16.82 11.86
CA ARG A 220 -15.56 17.93 12.70
C ARG A 220 -16.35 17.43 13.92
N SER A 221 -17.12 16.36 13.76
CA SER A 221 -17.93 15.75 14.82
C SER A 221 -17.10 14.94 15.82
N SER A 222 -15.94 14.42 15.41
CA SER A 222 -15.01 13.71 16.29
C SER A 222 -14.14 14.67 17.11
N LEU A 223 -13.86 15.88 16.62
CA LEU A 223 -13.12 16.93 17.32
C LEU A 223 -14.05 17.90 18.08
N ARG A 224 -14.55 17.46 19.24
CA ARG A 224 -15.60 18.16 20.00
C ARG A 224 -15.08 19.32 20.83
N THR A 225 -13.84 19.26 21.27
CA THR A 225 -13.22 20.27 22.15
C THR A 225 -12.18 21.12 21.41
N ALA A 226 -11.94 22.35 21.90
CA ALA A 226 -10.88 23.20 21.37
C ALA A 226 -9.50 22.52 21.46
N ARG A 227 -9.24 21.83 22.58
CA ARG A 227 -8.01 21.06 22.80
C ARG A 227 -7.81 19.94 21.76
N GLU A 228 -8.86 19.19 21.43
CA GLU A 228 -8.78 18.14 20.39
C GLU A 228 -8.51 18.74 19.00
N ARG A 229 -9.06 19.91 18.71
CA ARG A 229 -8.80 20.63 17.45
C ARG A 229 -7.38 21.16 17.37
N GLU A 230 -6.88 21.73 18.46
CA GLU A 230 -5.50 22.24 18.58
C GLU A 230 -4.46 21.12 18.45
N ALA A 231 -4.75 19.92 18.96
CA ALA A 231 -3.86 18.77 18.85
C ALA A 231 -3.64 18.27 17.41
N MET A 232 -4.44 18.75 16.45
CA MET A 232 -4.40 18.37 15.03
C MET A 232 -3.75 19.45 14.12
N LEU A 233 -3.28 20.56 14.69
CA LEU A 233 -2.52 21.63 14.00
C LEU A 233 -1.02 21.38 14.07
#